data_AF-A0A6C1NLV8-F1
#
_entry.id   AF-A0A6C1NLV8-F1
#
_cell.length_a   1.000
_cell.length_b   1.000
_cell.length_c   1.000
_cell.angle_alpha   90.00
_cell.angle_beta   90.00
_cell.angle_gamma   90.00
#
_symmetry.space_group_name_H-M   'P 1'
#
loop_
_entity.id
_entity.type
_entity.pdbx_description
1 polymer ?
#
loop_
_entity_poly.entity_id
_entity_poly.type
_entity_poly.pdbx_seq_one_letter_code
_entity_poly.pdbx_strand_id
1 'polypeptide(L)'
;LFASMIPAYKSGELFGFYGVMDKFAGMVGPSVMAGVITLTGSSRMGILSVAVFFVVGAFLLWRVDEDEGRQVARDAQARARPVQPGSPG
;
A
#
# COMPACT_ATOMS: atom_id res chain seq x y z
N LEU A 1 -8.83 0.47 -3.31
CA LEU A 1 -8.65 -0.35 -2.11
C LEU A 1 -8.06 0.45 -0.96
N PHE A 2 -6.80 0.91 -1.04
CA PHE A 2 -6.16 1.68 0.03
C PHE A 2 -6.96 2.93 0.49
N ALA A 3 -7.50 3.71 -0.45
CA ALA A 3 -8.27 4.92 -0.17
C ALA A 3 -9.49 4.71 0.75
N SER A 4 -10.19 3.57 0.65
CA SER A 4 -11.40 3.30 1.42
C SER A 4 -11.12 2.79 2.84
N MET A 5 -9.85 2.46 3.15
CA MET A 5 -9.41 2.01 4.47
C MET A 5 -8.73 3.13 5.28
N ILE A 6 -8.76 4.37 4.77
CA ILE A 6 -8.11 5.52 5.42
C ILE A 6 -9.17 6.52 5.87
N PRO A 7 -9.14 6.97 7.14
CA PRO A 7 -10.06 8.01 7.57
C PRO A 7 -9.75 9.34 6.88
N ALA A 8 -10.80 10.03 6.42
CA ALA A 8 -10.70 11.20 5.53
C ALA A 8 -9.77 12.32 6.04
N TYR A 9 -9.72 12.52 7.36
CA TYR A 9 -8.91 13.57 7.99
C TYR A 9 -7.40 13.26 8.01
N LYS A 10 -7.00 11.99 7.78
CA LYS A 10 -5.59 11.56 7.66
C LYS A 10 -5.18 11.18 6.25
N SER A 11 -6.10 11.26 5.29
CA SER A 11 -5.84 10.85 3.90
C SER A 11 -4.59 11.52 3.32
N GLY A 12 -4.42 12.83 3.50
CA GLY A 12 -3.26 13.55 2.94
C GLY A 12 -1.90 13.02 3.39
N GLU A 13 -1.73 12.70 4.66
CA GLU A 13 -0.47 12.19 5.23
C GLU A 13 -0.19 10.75 4.77
N LEU A 14 -1.20 9.89 4.82
CA LEU A 14 -1.07 8.47 4.44
C LEU A 14 -0.89 8.30 2.92
N PHE A 15 -1.54 9.12 2.10
CA PHE A 15 -1.28 9.16 0.66
C PHE A 15 0.09 9.74 0.34
N GLY A 16 0.56 10.73 1.10
CA GLY A 16 1.93 11.25 1.00
C GLY A 16 2.96 10.14 1.26
N PHE A 17 2.78 9.39 2.35
CA PHE A 17 3.64 8.24 2.66
C PHE A 17 3.59 7.16 1.58
N TYR A 18 2.39 6.76 1.13
CA TYR A 18 2.21 5.80 0.05
C TYR A 18 2.93 6.24 -1.23
N GLY A 19 2.82 7.51 -1.62
CA GLY A 19 3.50 8.03 -2.81
C GLY A 19 5.01 8.01 -2.70
N VAL A 20 5.58 8.22 -1.50
CA VAL A 20 7.02 8.06 -1.27
C VAL A 20 7.42 6.59 -1.40
N MET A 21 6.68 5.68 -0.78
CA MET A 21 6.92 4.23 -0.89
C MET A 21 6.84 3.73 -2.33
N ASP A 22 5.88 4.22 -3.12
CA ASP A 22 5.71 3.89 -4.53
C ASP A 22 6.93 4.32 -5.37
N LYS A 23 7.43 5.54 -5.16
CA LYS A 23 8.68 6.01 -5.79
C LYS A 23 9.89 5.16 -5.40
N PHE A 24 10.01 4.78 -4.12
CA PHE A 24 11.07 3.88 -3.68
C PHE A 24 10.95 2.51 -4.35
N ALA A 25 9.75 1.93 -4.43
CA ALA A 25 9.53 0.65 -5.10
C ALA A 25 9.90 0.72 -6.59
N GLY A 26 9.49 1.79 -7.28
CA GLY A 26 9.84 2.05 -8.68
C GLY A 26 11.34 2.20 -8.93
N MET A 27 12.10 2.70 -7.94
CA MET A 27 13.57 2.80 -8.01
C MET A 27 14.25 1.46 -7.67
N VAL A 28 13.80 0.78 -6.62
CA VAL A 28 14.43 -0.44 -6.09
C VAL A 28 14.22 -1.63 -7.02
N GLY A 29 13.06 -1.76 -7.67
CA GLY A 29 12.75 -2.89 -8.56
C GLY A 29 13.79 -3.09 -9.67
N PRO A 30 14.03 -2.07 -10.54
CA PRO A 30 15.06 -2.14 -11.56
C PRO A 30 16.48 -2.32 -10.99
N SER A 31 16.80 -1.67 -9.87
CA SER A 31 18.11 -1.82 -9.23
C SER A 31 18.39 -3.25 -8.77
N VAL A 32 17.41 -3.91 -8.15
CA VAL A 32 17.51 -5.31 -7.73
C VAL A 32 17.65 -6.23 -8.95
N MET A 33 16.82 -6.02 -9.98
CA MET A 33 16.92 -6.80 -11.22
C MET A 33 18.29 -6.66 -11.88
N ALA A 34 18.80 -5.43 -12.02
CA ALA A 34 20.11 -5.15 -12.57
C ALA A 34 21.23 -5.79 -11.73
N GLY A 35 21.13 -5.71 -10.40
CA GLY A 35 22.06 -6.36 -9.48
C GLY A 35 22.10 -7.88 -9.68
N VAL A 36 20.94 -8.54 -9.72
CA VAL A 36 20.83 -9.99 -9.93
C VAL A 36 21.41 -10.39 -11.30
N ILE A 37 21.10 -9.66 -12.37
CA ILE A 37 21.65 -9.93 -13.71
C ILE A 37 23.18 -9.79 -13.70
N THR A 38 23.70 -8.75 -13.05
CA THR A 38 25.14 -8.48 -13.00
C THR A 38 25.90 -9.56 -12.21
N LEU A 39 25.32 -10.04 -11.10
CA LEU A 39 25.89 -11.10 -10.27
C LEU A 39 25.81 -12.48 -10.92
N THR A 40 24.70 -12.78 -11.60
CA THR A 40 24.43 -14.13 -12.13
C THR A 40 24.81 -14.29 -13.60
N GLY A 41 25.03 -13.19 -14.31
CA GLY A 41 25.31 -13.16 -15.76
C GLY A 41 24.15 -13.62 -16.65
N SER A 42 22.98 -13.90 -16.09
CA SER A 42 21.84 -14.51 -16.79
C SER A 42 20.56 -13.71 -16.62
N SER A 43 20.01 -13.23 -17.74
CA SER A 43 18.72 -12.53 -17.78
C SER A 43 17.56 -13.40 -17.28
N ARG A 44 17.65 -14.73 -17.44
CA ARG A 44 16.63 -15.68 -16.95
C ARG A 44 16.48 -15.61 -15.44
N MET A 45 17.60 -15.48 -14.71
CA MET A 45 17.60 -15.38 -13.25
C MET A 45 17.08 -14.01 -12.77
N GLY A 46 17.35 -12.94 -13.53
CA GLY A 46 16.77 -11.61 -13.26
C GLY A 46 15.24 -11.57 -13.40
N ILE A 47 14.68 -12.22 -14.41
CA ILE A 47 13.22 -12.32 -14.55
C ILE A 47 12.62 -13.18 -13.43
N LEU A 48 13.31 -14.27 -13.04
CA LEU A 48 12.87 -15.12 -11.94
C LEU A 48 12.81 -14.36 -10.61
N SER A 49 13.77 -13.48 -10.32
CA SER A 49 13.76 -12.68 -9.08
C SER A 49 12.60 -11.70 -9.03
N VAL A 50 12.25 -11.08 -10.16
CA VAL A 50 11.07 -10.20 -10.26
C VAL A 50 9.80 -11.02 -10.04
N ALA A 51 9.70 -12.21 -10.65
CA ALA A 51 8.56 -13.10 -10.45
C ALA A 51 8.38 -13.50 -8.97
N VAL A 52 9.48 -13.81 -8.26
CA VAL A 52 9.46 -14.08 -6.82
C VAL A 52 8.97 -12.86 -6.04
N PHE A 53 9.42 -11.66 -6.38
CA PHE A 53 8.94 -10.41 -5.76
C PHE A 53 7.44 -10.22 -5.93
N PHE A 54 6.90 -10.48 -7.12
CA PHE A 54 5.45 -10.44 -7.37
C PHE A 54 4.69 -11.47 -6.54
N VAL A 55 5.20 -12.71 -6.42
CA VAL A 55 4.57 -13.76 -5.60
C VAL A 55 4.55 -13.36 -4.13
N VAL A 56 5.67 -12.84 -3.60
CA VAL A 56 5.74 -12.35 -2.22
C VAL A 56 4.77 -11.18 -2.01
N GLY A 57 4.74 -10.22 -2.93
CA GLY A 57 3.80 -9.10 -2.89
C GLY A 57 2.34 -9.55 -2.92
N ALA A 58 2.00 -10.49 -3.80
CA ALA A 58 0.66 -11.07 -3.90
C ALA A 58 0.26 -11.81 -2.61
N PHE A 59 1.18 -12.58 -2.03
CA PHE A 59 0.95 -13.28 -0.76
C PHE A 59 0.71 -12.30 0.39
N LEU A 60 1.50 -11.22 0.47
CA LEU A 60 1.30 -10.15 1.46
C LEU A 60 -0.06 -9.46 1.29
N LEU A 61 -0.43 -9.13 0.05
CA LEU A 61 -1.72 -8.51 -0.26
C LEU A 61 -2.90 -9.44 0.05
N TRP A 62 -2.75 -10.74 -0.15
CA TRP A 62 -3.80 -11.71 0.14
C TRP A 62 -4.13 -11.79 1.64
N ARG A 63 -3.19 -11.41 2.51
CA ARG A 63 -3.40 -11.36 3.96
C ARG A 63 -4.11 -10.08 4.43
N VAL A 64 -4.34 -9.11 3.55
CA VAL A 64 -5.01 -7.85 3.91
C VAL A 64 -6.51 -8.07 4.01
N ASP A 65 -7.07 -7.79 5.19
CA ASP A 65 -8.52 -7.74 5.39
C ASP A 65 -9.04 -6.33 5.12
N GLU A 66 -9.73 -6.17 4.01
CA GLU A 66 -10.27 -4.87 3.62
C GLU A 66 -11.51 -4.46 4.40
N ASP A 67 -12.29 -5.43 4.89
CA ASP A 67 -13.54 -5.16 5.60
C ASP A 67 -13.22 -4.62 7.00
N GLU A 68 -12.24 -5.22 7.68
CA GLU A 68 -11.69 -4.70 8.93
C GLU A 68 -11.11 -3.30 8.72
N GLY A 69 -10.29 -3.10 7.69
CA GLY A 69 -9.69 -1.79 7.39
C GLY A 69 -10.74 -0.70 7.15
N ARG A 70 -11.82 -1.02 6.44
CA ARG A 70 -12.95 -0.10 6.22
C ARG A 70 -13.71 0.21 7.52
N GLN A 71 -13.90 -0.77 8.40
CA GLN A 71 -14.55 -0.56 9.69
C GLN A 71 -13.73 0.37 10.59
N VAL A 72 -12.43 0.10 10.72
CA VAL A 72 -11.50 0.94 11.51
C VAL A 72 -11.49 2.39 11.03
N ALA A 73 -11.49 2.60 9.71
CA ALA A 73 -11.56 3.94 9.12
C ALA A 73 -12.86 4.68 9.49
N ARG A 74 -14.01 3.99 9.40
CA ARG A 74 -15.32 4.57 9.78
C ARG A 74 -15.37 4.92 11.27
N ASP A 75 -14.90 4.04 12.14
CA ASP A 75 -14.89 4.27 13.58
C ASP A 75 -13.98 5.44 13.97
N ALA A 76 -12.81 5.54 13.33
CA ALA A 76 -11.91 6.67 13.51
C ALA A 76 -12.56 7.99 13.06
N GLN A 77 -13.34 7.97 11.97
CA GLN A 77 -14.06 9.14 11.48
C GLN A 77 -15.23 9.54 12.38
N ALA A 78 -15.96 8.57 12.95
CA ALA A 78 -17.03 8.80 13.91
C ALA A 78 -16.52 9.44 15.21
N ARG A 79 -15.36 8.98 15.73
CA ARG A 79 -14.71 9.57 16.91
C ARG A 79 -14.19 10.97 16.67
N ALA A 80 -13.73 11.27 15.46
CA ALA A 80 -13.19 12.58 15.10
C ALA A 80 -14.29 13.61 14.74
N ARG A 81 -15.52 13.16 14.45
CA ARG A 81 -16.63 14.06 14.13
C ARG A 81 -17.17 14.65 15.45
N PRO A 82 -17.13 15.98 15.65
CA PRO A 82 -17.81 16.56 16.80
C PRO A 82 -19.30 16.23 16.71
N VAL A 83 -19.91 15.85 17.83
CA VAL A 83 -21.35 15.57 17.96
C VAL A 83 -22.09 16.76 17.36
N GLN A 84 -22.67 16.59 16.18
CA GLN A 84 -23.43 17.63 15.51
C GLN A 84 -24.79 17.70 16.19
N PRO A 85 -25.11 18.76 16.97
CA PRO A 85 -26.41 18.86 17.61
C PRO A 85 -27.43 19.30 16.55
N GLY A 86 -28.39 18.42 16.25
CA GLY A 86 -29.67 18.78 15.62
C GLY A 86 -29.64 19.03 14.10
N SER A 87 -30.20 18.10 13.34
CA SER A 87 -30.93 18.45 12.11
C SER A 87 -32.36 18.86 12.53
N PRO A 88 -32.83 20.09 12.25
CA PRO A 88 -34.26 20.37 12.21
C PRO A 88 -34.83 19.76 10.93
N GLY A 89 -35.96 19.08 11.06
CA GLY A 89 -36.77 18.57 9.96
C GLY A 89 -37.55 19.65 9.24
#